data_AF-A0A839E4F9-F1
#
_entry.id   AF-A0A839E4F9-F1
#
_cell.length_a   1.000
_cell.length_b   1.000
_cell.length_c   1.000
_cell.angle_alpha   90.00
_cell.angle_beta   90.00
_cell.angle_gamma   90.00
#
_symmetry.space_group_name_H-M   'P 1'
#
loop_
_entity.id
_entity.type
_entity.pdbx_description
1 polymer ?
#
loop_
_entity_poly.entity_id
_entity_poly.type
_entity_poly.pdbx_seq_one_letter_code
_entity_poly.pdbx_strand_id
1 'polypeptide(L)'
;MDWPSDSKITTKSRRLSNGQIITEYFMPVEEKGPYLLQTTGGQKYMSYEWASWVFHWYLSESTVYVEHGAIEDIKLPQFRSFTLNVPWNPSEFAEACKKWAQGIEEGCRLPE
;
A
#
# COMPACT_ATOMS: atom_id res chain seq x y z
N MET A 1 -24.86 2.34 -3.00
CA MET A 1 -23.51 1.82 -2.72
C MET A 1 -23.20 0.89 -3.87
N ASP A 2 -22.58 1.41 -4.92
CA ASP A 2 -22.21 0.59 -6.07
C ASP A 2 -20.99 -0.26 -5.69
N TRP A 3 -21.13 -1.56 -5.89
CA TRP A 3 -20.01 -2.50 -5.78
C TRP A 3 -18.93 -2.12 -6.80
N PRO A 4 -17.62 -2.26 -6.46
CA PRO A 4 -16.55 -2.03 -7.42
C PRO A 4 -16.79 -2.91 -8.65
N SER A 5 -16.66 -2.34 -9.85
CA SER A 5 -16.99 -3.05 -11.08
C SER A 5 -16.16 -4.33 -11.24
N ASP A 6 -16.82 -5.42 -11.64
CA ASP A 6 -16.29 -6.79 -11.77
C ASP A 6 -15.02 -6.93 -12.63
N SER A 7 -14.61 -5.88 -13.35
CA SER A 7 -13.54 -5.92 -14.33
C SER A 7 -12.14 -6.12 -13.74
N LYS A 8 -11.97 -5.96 -12.43
CA LYS A 8 -10.69 -6.21 -11.74
C LYS A 8 -10.72 -7.41 -10.80
N ILE A 9 -11.88 -7.92 -10.39
CA ILE A 9 -11.96 -9.01 -9.41
C ILE A 9 -11.75 -10.34 -10.14
N THR A 10 -10.70 -11.07 -9.77
CA THR A 10 -10.49 -12.45 -10.24
C THR A 10 -11.14 -13.42 -9.26
N THR A 11 -11.73 -14.50 -9.78
CA THR A 11 -12.37 -15.52 -8.95
C THR A 11 -11.67 -16.85 -9.11
N LYS A 12 -11.52 -17.59 -8.01
CA LYS A 12 -10.96 -18.94 -8.01
C LYS A 12 -11.88 -19.85 -7.20
N SER A 13 -12.29 -20.96 -7.79
CA SER A 13 -12.98 -22.01 -7.03
C SER A 13 -11.96 -22.86 -6.30
N ARG A 14 -12.12 -23.00 -4.99
CA ARG A 14 -11.29 -23.87 -4.15
C ARG A 14 -12.15 -24.94 -3.50
N ARG A 15 -11.71 -26.19 -3.62
CA ARG A 15 -12.33 -27.32 -2.90
C ARG A 15 -11.68 -27.45 -1.52
N LEU A 16 -12.50 -27.37 -0.49
CA LEU A 16 -12.10 -27.57 0.90
C LEU A 16 -11.98 -29.07 1.21
N SER A 17 -11.30 -29.41 2.31
CA SER A 17 -11.08 -30.79 2.74
C SER A 17 -12.37 -31.56 3.05
N ASN A 18 -13.45 -30.85 3.41
CA ASN A 18 -14.80 -31.40 3.62
C ASN A 18 -15.57 -31.66 2.31
N GLY A 19 -14.97 -31.42 1.15
CA GLY A 19 -15.58 -31.60 -0.16
C GLY A 19 -16.40 -30.41 -0.68
N GLN A 20 -16.65 -29.39 0.16
CA GLN A 20 -17.32 -28.15 -0.23
C GLN A 20 -16.48 -27.36 -1.23
N ILE A 21 -17.13 -26.69 -2.17
CA ILE A 21 -16.50 -25.77 -3.11
C ILE A 21 -16.85 -24.35 -2.66
N ILE A 22 -15.84 -23.52 -2.47
CA ILE A 22 -16.00 -22.09 -2.21
C ILE A 22 -15.47 -21.29 -3.40
N THR A 23 -16.05 -20.11 -3.62
CA THR A 23 -15.53 -19.11 -4.55
C THR A 23 -14.72 -18.10 -3.77
N GLU A 24 -13.41 -18.09 -4.00
CA GLU A 24 -12.49 -17.07 -3.50
C GLU A 24 -12.51 -15.89 -4.48
N TYR A 25 -12.66 -14.67 -3.96
CA TYR A 25 -12.62 -13.43 -4.73
C TYR A 25 -11.30 -12.73 -4.43
N PHE A 26 -10.56 -12.39 -5.47
CA PHE A 26 -9.26 -11.72 -5.37
C PHE A 26 -9.35 -10.39 -6.12
N MET A 27 -9.14 -9.31 -5.38
CA MET A 27 -8.95 -8.00 -5.97
C MET A 27 -7.45 -7.75 -6.16
N PRO A 28 -6.99 -7.33 -7.35
CA PRO A 28 -5.60 -6.98 -7.56
C PRO A 28 -5.25 -5.82 -6.64
N VAL A 29 -4.10 -5.94 -6.00
CA VAL A 29 -3.56 -4.87 -5.17
C VAL A 29 -3.29 -3.67 -6.08
N GLU A 30 -3.92 -2.53 -5.80
CA GLU A 30 -3.62 -1.30 -6.50
C GLU A 30 -2.22 -0.84 -6.11
N GLU A 31 -1.40 -0.56 -7.12
CA GLU A 31 -0.01 -0.13 -6.99
C GLU A 31 0.28 1.02 -7.96
N LYS A 32 0.90 2.10 -7.47
CA LYS A 32 1.36 3.23 -8.28
C LYS A 32 2.70 3.76 -7.78
N GLY A 33 3.54 4.21 -8.71
CA GLY A 33 4.89 4.68 -8.41
C GLY A 33 5.87 3.53 -8.16
N PRO A 34 6.97 3.75 -7.42
CA PRO A 34 7.34 5.00 -6.74
C PRO A 34 7.61 6.15 -7.72
N TYR A 35 7.03 7.32 -7.46
CA TYR A 35 7.26 8.53 -8.23
C TYR A 35 8.19 9.49 -7.50
N LEU A 36 9.08 10.14 -8.24
CA LEU A 36 9.88 11.24 -7.73
C LEU A 36 9.10 12.55 -7.88
N LEU A 37 8.69 13.14 -6.76
CA LEU A 37 7.89 14.34 -6.71
C LEU A 37 8.64 15.47 -5.99
N GLN A 38 8.09 16.68 -6.08
CA GLN A 38 8.65 17.87 -5.46
C GLN A 38 7.52 18.71 -4.88
N THR A 39 7.68 19.18 -3.65
CA THR A 39 6.73 20.11 -3.02
C THR A 39 6.85 21.51 -3.64
N THR A 40 5.87 22.37 -3.43
CA THR A 40 5.94 23.79 -3.85
C THR A 40 7.15 24.53 -3.26
N GLY A 41 7.63 24.11 -2.08
CA GLY A 41 8.83 24.64 -1.43
C GLY A 41 10.16 24.07 -1.97
N GLY A 42 10.11 23.19 -2.97
CA GLY A 42 11.30 22.63 -3.61
C GLY A 42 11.82 21.33 -2.99
N GLN A 43 11.19 20.84 -1.92
CA GLN A 43 11.61 19.61 -1.26
C GLN A 43 11.26 18.38 -2.12
N LYS A 44 12.26 17.55 -2.44
CA LYS A 44 12.06 16.30 -3.19
C LYS A 44 11.63 15.16 -2.28
N TYR A 45 10.71 14.34 -2.76
CA TYR A 45 10.23 13.15 -2.05
C TYR A 45 9.82 12.05 -3.02
N MET A 46 9.86 10.80 -2.56
CA MET A 46 9.26 9.68 -3.26
C MET A 46 7.84 9.46 -2.77
N SER A 47 6.93 9.16 -3.67
CA SER A 47 5.55 8.78 -3.36
C SER A 47 5.22 7.41 -3.94
N TYR A 48 4.64 6.53 -3.14
CA TYR A 48 4.32 5.17 -3.54
C TYR A 48 2.95 4.76 -3.00
N GLU A 49 2.13 4.14 -3.84
CA GLU A 49 0.80 3.63 -3.48
C GLU A 49 0.83 2.11 -3.52
N TRP A 50 0.37 1.47 -2.45
CA TRP A 50 0.22 0.02 -2.40
C TRP A 50 -0.93 -0.37 -1.46
N ALA A 51 -1.91 -1.11 -1.97
CA ALA A 51 -3.07 -1.58 -1.19
C ALA A 51 -3.81 -0.43 -0.45
N SER A 52 -4.03 0.70 -1.13
CA SER A 52 -4.65 1.91 -0.57
C SER A 52 -3.86 2.61 0.55
N TRP A 53 -2.59 2.22 0.75
CA TRP A 53 -1.62 2.96 1.54
C TRP A 53 -0.78 3.85 0.62
N VAL A 54 -0.60 5.10 1.03
CA VAL A 54 0.28 6.05 0.36
C VAL A 54 1.48 6.31 1.27
N PHE A 55 2.67 6.18 0.69
CA PHE A 55 3.95 6.33 1.38
C PHE A 55 4.69 7.53 0.83
N HIS A 56 5.19 8.39 1.71
CA HIS A 56 6.01 9.55 1.35
C HIS A 56 7.38 9.47 2.02
N TRP A 57 8.45 9.58 1.23
CA TRP A 57 9.82 9.57 1.75
C TRP A 57 10.65 10.73 1.21
N TYR A 58 10.89 11.71 2.07
CA TYR A 58 11.65 12.92 1.74
C TYR A 58 13.15 12.65 1.67
N LEU A 59 13.83 13.24 0.69
CA LEU A 59 15.26 12.98 0.39
C LEU A 59 16.21 13.19 1.60
N SER A 60 15.88 14.13 2.48
CA SER A 60 16.71 14.47 3.65
C SER A 60 16.30 13.77 4.94
N GLU A 61 15.38 12.80 4.87
CA GLU A 61 14.79 12.18 6.05
C GLU A 61 14.98 10.67 6.03
N SER A 62 15.08 10.07 7.21
CA SER A 62 15.00 8.62 7.38
C SER A 62 13.58 8.14 7.66
N THR A 63 12.60 9.04 7.72
CA THR A 63 11.22 8.72 8.07
C THR A 63 10.36 8.61 6.82
N VAL A 64 9.63 7.51 6.72
CA VAL A 64 8.57 7.32 5.75
C VAL A 64 7.24 7.63 6.43
N TYR A 65 6.50 8.55 5.83
CA TYR A 65 5.17 8.98 6.27
C TYR A 65 4.13 8.13 5.55
N VAL A 66 3.13 7.65 6.29
CA VAL A 66 2.10 6.75 5.76
C VAL A 66 0.72 7.37 5.93
N GLU A 67 -0.02 7.38 4.84
CA GLU A 67 -1.39 7.86 4.72
C GLU A 67 -2.28 6.77 4.10
N HIS A 68 -3.58 6.88 4.29
CA HIS A 68 -4.54 6.12 3.49
C HIS A 68 -4.92 6.93 2.25
N GLY A 69 -5.34 6.24 1.19
CA GLY A 69 -5.95 6.87 0.03
C GLY A 69 -5.19 6.61 -1.26
N ALA A 70 -5.19 7.61 -2.13
CA ALA A 70 -4.52 7.59 -3.42
C ALA A 70 -3.53 8.75 -3.51
N ILE A 71 -2.45 8.60 -4.29
CA ILE A 71 -1.41 9.64 -4.44
C ILE A 71 -2.02 10.97 -4.92
N GLU A 72 -3.10 10.92 -5.70
CA GLU A 72 -3.79 12.11 -6.21
C GLU A 72 -4.63 12.84 -5.15
N ASP A 73 -4.98 12.16 -4.05
CA ASP A 73 -5.87 12.65 -2.99
C ASP A 73 -5.10 12.99 -1.70
N ILE A 74 -4.12 13.89 -1.80
CA ILE A 74 -3.30 14.38 -0.67
C ILE A 74 -4.14 15.26 0.26
N LYS A 75 -5.03 14.65 1.03
CA LYS A 75 -5.88 15.33 2.04
C LYS A 75 -6.10 14.54 3.31
N LEU A 76 -5.65 13.29 3.38
CA LEU A 76 -5.87 12.49 4.58
C LEU A 76 -4.78 12.79 5.61
N PRO A 77 -5.13 12.88 6.90
CA PRO A 77 -4.15 13.08 7.94
C PRO A 77 -3.17 11.90 7.97
N GLN A 78 -1.90 12.19 8.19
CA GLN A 78 -0.87 11.18 8.41
C GLN A 78 -1.33 10.17 9.45
N PHE A 79 -1.38 8.90 9.06
CA PHE A 79 -1.84 7.81 9.92
C PHE A 79 -0.69 7.27 10.78
N ARG A 80 0.44 6.96 10.14
CA ARG A 80 1.61 6.35 10.78
C ARG A 80 2.92 6.80 10.12
N SER A 81 4.03 6.34 10.69
CA SER A 81 5.35 6.47 10.11
C SER A 81 6.24 5.30 10.51
N PHE A 82 7.28 5.06 9.72
CA PHE A 82 8.37 4.14 10.08
C PHE A 82 9.70 4.69 9.60
N THR A 83 10.79 4.17 10.18
CA THR A 83 12.14 4.57 9.80
C THR A 83 12.71 3.63 8.75
N LEU A 84 13.25 4.22 7.68
CA LEU A 84 13.92 3.52 6.59
C LEU A 84 15.38 3.99 6.51
N ASN A 85 16.30 3.11 6.91
CA ASN A 85 17.75 3.38 6.99
C ASN A 85 18.51 2.77 5.81
N VAL A 86 18.00 2.97 4.60
CA VAL A 86 18.64 2.53 3.34
C VAL A 86 18.90 3.75 2.45
N PRO A 87 19.75 3.63 1.41
CA PRO A 87 19.94 4.71 0.45
C PRO A 87 18.61 5.15 -0.18
N TRP A 88 18.47 6.44 -0.48
CA TRP A 88 17.28 7.00 -1.12
C TRP A 88 17.14 6.48 -2.55
N ASN A 89 16.52 5.31 -2.69
CA ASN A 89 16.40 4.51 -3.89
C ASN A 89 14.94 4.04 -4.06
N PRO A 90 14.34 4.17 -5.26
CA PRO A 90 12.94 3.81 -5.48
C PRO A 90 12.64 2.32 -5.22
N SER A 91 13.52 1.41 -5.61
CA SER A 91 13.33 -0.03 -5.43
C SER A 91 13.34 -0.43 -3.96
N GLU A 92 14.34 0.03 -3.20
CA GLU A 92 14.44 -0.21 -1.75
C GLU A 92 13.24 0.40 -1.01
N PHE A 93 12.81 1.59 -1.42
CA PHE A 93 11.64 2.25 -0.87
C PHE A 93 10.35 1.44 -1.08
N ALA A 94 10.08 1.03 -2.33
CA ALA A 94 8.89 0.26 -2.66
C ALA A 94 8.87 -1.09 -1.92
N GLU A 95 10.01 -1.79 -1.85
CA GLU A 95 10.12 -3.06 -1.12
C GLU A 95 9.85 -2.88 0.38
N ALA A 96 10.41 -1.84 1.01
CA ALA A 96 10.17 -1.55 2.42
C ALA A 96 8.69 -1.23 2.71
N CYS A 97 8.04 -0.46 1.82
CA CYS A 97 6.62 -0.12 1.95
C CYS A 97 5.72 -1.36 1.85
N LYS A 98 5.99 -2.26 0.88
CA LYS A 98 5.26 -3.53 0.74
C LYS A 98 5.36 -4.37 2.01
N LYS A 99 6.58 -4.56 2.53
CA LYS A 99 6.83 -5.31 3.77
C LYS A 99 6.10 -4.70 4.96
N TRP A 100 6.13 -3.37 5.09
CA TRP A 100 5.44 -2.67 6.16
C TRP A 100 3.92 -2.89 6.10
N ALA A 101 3.31 -2.72 4.93
CA ALA A 101 1.87 -2.87 4.77
C ALA A 101 1.40 -4.31 5.01
N GLN A 102 2.15 -5.30 4.51
CA GLN A 102 1.93 -6.72 4.80
C GLN A 102 2.07 -7.03 6.29
N GLY A 103 3.09 -6.47 6.96
CA GLY A 103 3.30 -6.67 8.40
C GLY A 103 2.23 -6.04 9.29
N ILE A 104 1.60 -4.94 8.83
CA ILE A 104 0.42 -4.38 9.53
C ILE A 104 -0.79 -5.31 9.40
N GLU A 105 -1.03 -5.91 8.23
CA GLU A 105 -2.10 -6.89 8.06
C GLU A 105 -1.90 -8.12 8.97
N GLU A 106 -0.66 -8.56 9.18
CA GLU A 106 -0.34 -9.64 10.11
C GLU A 106 -0.64 -9.28 11.58
N GLY A 107 -0.48 -8.01 11.96
CA GLY A 107 -0.87 -7.48 13.27
C GLY A 107 -2.38 -7.28 13.44
N CYS A 108 -3.14 -7.25 12.34
CA CYS A 108 -4.61 -7.10 12.28
C CYS A 108 -5.34 -8.45 12.14
N ARG A 109 -4.81 -9.53 12.72
CA ARG A 109 -5.63 -10.75 12.91
C ARG A 109 -6.80 -10.42 13.83
N LEU A 110 -8.02 -10.47 13.28
CA LEU A 110 -9.25 -10.46 14.05
C LEU A 110 -9.14 -11.53 15.15
N PRO A 111 -9.53 -11.23 16.40
CA PRO A 111 -9.61 -12.26 17.42
C PRO A 111 -10.53 -13.37 16.94
N GLU A 112 -10.09 -14.62 17.13
CA GLU A 112 -10.89 -15.83 16.90
C GLU A 112 -12.20 -15.81 17.70
#